data_AF-A0A7C5UWB4-F1
#
_entry.id   AF-A0A7C5UWB4-F1
#
_cell.length_a   1.000
_cell.length_b   1.000
_cell.length_c   1.000
_cell.angle_alpha   90.00
_cell.angle_beta   90.00
_cell.angle_gamma   90.00
#
_symmetry.space_group_name_H-M   'P 1'
#
loop_
_entity.id
_entity.type
_entity.pdbx_description
1 polymer ?
#
loop_
_entity_poly.entity_id
_entity_poly.type
_entity_poly.pdbx_seq_one_letter_code
_entity_poly.pdbx_strand_id
1 'polypeptide(L)'
;MQIEDWKTFKKIEADIQKSLPDEIHDFLTKVFNVYLIKLPLQVFKQFEIVRDKLIPLTSRFDQDKYNEYCDSFSKVYRSVLLDKGIPDDTKKLVLELATKTNNFFTSRNMTLCIKEIRYYSIKVKALFADKSLADAIVVIESEGRVVSSTKTDPNGMAYIEVPEGKYTIYLYKNIEKGKYIYEEKDIVVPQDSEIVFKVYETKTRSDIEKEREGRPLIREVSESPEEFRGGESS
;
A
#
# COMPACT_ATOMS: atom_id res chain seq x y z
N MET A 1 -60.53 -35.62 -35.77
CA MET A 1 -59.95 -34.30 -35.44
C MET A 1 -59.81 -34.27 -33.92
N GLN A 2 -58.63 -34.63 -33.41
CA GLN A 2 -58.33 -34.60 -31.98
C GLN A 2 -57.59 -33.29 -31.69
N ILE A 3 -58.12 -32.50 -30.75
CA ILE A 3 -57.48 -31.29 -30.25
C ILE A 3 -56.80 -31.70 -28.95
N GLU A 4 -55.47 -31.77 -28.95
CA GLU A 4 -54.66 -31.98 -27.74
C GLU A 4 -54.53 -30.66 -26.98
N ASP A 5 -55.11 -30.63 -25.77
CA ASP A 5 -54.92 -29.56 -24.79
C ASP A 5 -53.51 -29.65 -24.19
N TRP A 6 -52.56 -28.93 -24.79
CA TRP A 6 -51.27 -28.67 -24.17
C TRP A 6 -51.45 -27.66 -23.02
N LYS A 7 -51.68 -28.17 -21.82
CA LYS A 7 -51.64 -27.34 -20.60
C LYS A 7 -50.25 -26.74 -20.46
N THR A 8 -50.18 -25.42 -20.61
CA THR A 8 -49.01 -24.60 -20.35
C THR A 8 -48.65 -24.77 -18.88
N PHE A 9 -47.57 -25.49 -18.60
CA PHE A 9 -46.94 -25.46 -17.27
C PHE A 9 -46.49 -24.02 -17.02
N LYS A 10 -47.25 -23.28 -16.21
CA LYS A 10 -46.76 -22.05 -15.61
C LYS A 10 -45.50 -22.42 -14.85
N LYS A 11 -44.36 -21.95 -15.36
CA LYS A 11 -43.06 -21.99 -14.70
C LYS A 11 -43.28 -21.33 -13.34
N ILE A 12 -43.40 -22.15 -12.30
CA ILE A 12 -43.31 -21.66 -10.93
C ILE A 12 -41.87 -21.17 -10.85
N GLU A 13 -41.66 -19.87 -10.94
CA GLU A 13 -40.43 -19.22 -10.50
C GLU A 13 -40.35 -19.46 -8.99
N ALA A 14 -39.90 -20.66 -8.62
CA ALA A 14 -39.48 -20.93 -7.28
C ALA A 14 -38.32 -19.96 -7.04
N ASP A 15 -38.51 -19.07 -6.08
CA ASP A 15 -37.49 -18.15 -5.62
C ASP A 15 -36.41 -19.01 -4.95
N ILE A 16 -35.46 -19.53 -5.75
CA ILE A 16 -34.37 -20.36 -5.26
C ILE A 16 -33.54 -19.44 -4.36
N GLN A 17 -33.70 -19.58 -3.05
CA GLN A 17 -32.82 -18.92 -2.09
C GLN A 17 -31.39 -19.35 -2.39
N LYS A 18 -30.60 -18.41 -2.91
CA LYS A 18 -29.19 -18.64 -3.22
C LYS A 18 -28.46 -18.97 -1.93
N SER A 19 -27.60 -19.98 -1.97
CA SER A 19 -26.69 -20.22 -0.87
C SER A 19 -25.63 -19.12 -0.82
N LEU A 20 -25.01 -18.90 0.35
CA LEU A 20 -23.90 -17.95 0.48
C LEU A 20 -22.76 -18.23 -0.54
N PRO A 21 -22.33 -19.49 -0.77
CA PRO A 21 -21.39 -19.81 -1.85
C PRO A 21 -21.85 -19.35 -3.25
N ASP A 22 -23.13 -19.51 -3.60
CA ASP A 22 -23.67 -19.04 -4.89
C ASP A 22 -23.62 -17.51 -4.99
N GLU A 23 -23.92 -16.81 -3.90
CA GLU A 23 -23.82 -15.34 -3.85
C GLU A 23 -22.38 -14.86 -3.95
N ILE A 24 -21.43 -15.55 -3.32
CA ILE A 24 -20.00 -15.26 -3.44
C ILE A 24 -19.52 -15.52 -4.86
N HIS A 25 -20.01 -16.59 -5.51
CA HIS A 25 -19.73 -16.87 -6.92
C HIS A 25 -20.24 -15.75 -7.83
N ASP A 26 -21.47 -15.28 -7.60
CA ASP A 26 -22.05 -14.15 -8.31
C ASP A 26 -21.22 -12.87 -8.09
N PHE A 27 -20.80 -12.61 -6.85
CA PHE A 27 -19.95 -11.47 -6.53
C PHE A 27 -18.60 -11.55 -7.24
N LEU A 28 -17.93 -12.71 -7.18
CA LEU A 28 -16.66 -12.97 -7.86
C LEU A 28 -16.77 -12.68 -9.36
N THR A 29 -17.80 -13.21 -10.01
CA THR A 29 -17.94 -13.14 -11.47
C THR A 29 -18.46 -11.78 -11.96
N LYS A 30 -19.45 -11.19 -11.28
CA LYS A 30 -20.15 -9.99 -11.74
C LYS A 30 -19.55 -8.69 -11.20
N VAL A 31 -18.78 -8.76 -10.11
CA VAL A 31 -18.16 -7.59 -9.50
C VAL A 31 -16.65 -7.72 -9.51
N PHE A 32 -16.09 -8.70 -8.80
CA PHE A 32 -14.65 -8.77 -8.59
C PHE A 32 -13.87 -8.88 -9.91
N ASN A 33 -14.24 -9.83 -10.77
CA ASN A 33 -13.59 -10.04 -12.06
C ASN A 33 -13.79 -8.86 -13.02
N VAL A 34 -14.94 -8.18 -12.97
CA VAL A 34 -15.22 -7.00 -13.80
C VAL A 34 -14.33 -5.82 -13.44
N TYR A 35 -14.01 -5.64 -12.16
CA TYR A 35 -13.02 -4.64 -11.73
C TYR A 35 -11.61 -5.09 -12.05
N LEU A 36 -11.30 -6.37 -11.83
CA LEU A 36 -9.97 -6.94 -12.04
C LEU A 36 -9.46 -6.68 -13.46
N ILE A 37 -10.27 -6.95 -14.49
CA ILE A 37 -9.88 -6.76 -15.90
C ILE A 37 -9.61 -5.30 -16.29
N LYS A 38 -10.05 -4.32 -15.48
CA LYS A 38 -9.82 -2.90 -15.72
C LYS A 38 -8.50 -2.41 -15.13
N LEU A 39 -7.86 -3.22 -14.28
CA LEU A 39 -6.62 -2.83 -13.61
C LEU A 39 -5.42 -2.97 -14.55
N PRO A 40 -4.42 -2.08 -14.46
CA PRO A 40 -3.14 -2.26 -15.16
C PRO A 40 -2.47 -3.59 -14.80
N LEU A 41 -1.71 -4.17 -15.72
CA LEU A 41 -1.13 -5.52 -15.59
C LEU A 41 -0.38 -5.74 -14.26
N GLN A 42 0.36 -4.74 -13.78
CA GLN A 42 1.09 -4.82 -12.52
C GLN A 42 0.17 -4.98 -11.29
N VAL A 43 -0.95 -4.27 -11.28
CA VAL A 43 -1.94 -4.29 -10.18
C VAL A 43 -2.85 -5.51 -10.32
N PHE A 44 -3.23 -5.85 -11.55
CA PHE A 44 -3.97 -7.06 -11.89
C PHE A 44 -3.32 -8.31 -11.25
N LYS A 45 -2.01 -8.52 -11.48
CA LYS A 45 -1.28 -9.67 -10.94
C LYS A 45 -1.31 -9.75 -9.41
N GLN A 46 -1.28 -8.61 -8.72
CA GLN A 46 -1.39 -8.59 -7.26
C GLN A 46 -2.80 -9.01 -6.81
N PHE A 47 -3.84 -8.55 -7.51
CA PHE A 47 -5.21 -8.90 -7.23
C PHE A 47 -5.62 -10.31 -7.68
N GLU A 48 -4.88 -10.96 -8.59
CA GLU A 48 -5.09 -12.38 -8.89
C GLU A 48 -4.87 -13.25 -7.64
N ILE A 49 -3.86 -12.93 -6.83
CA ILE A 49 -3.61 -13.64 -5.56
C ILE A 49 -4.83 -13.52 -4.64
N VAL A 50 -5.45 -12.33 -4.59
CA VAL A 50 -6.68 -12.09 -3.83
C VAL A 50 -7.86 -12.87 -4.40
N ARG A 51 -8.02 -12.88 -5.73
CA ARG A 51 -9.05 -13.65 -6.44
C ARG A 51 -8.94 -15.14 -6.12
N ASP A 52 -7.72 -15.67 -6.15
CA ASP A 52 -7.47 -17.09 -5.95
C ASP A 52 -7.80 -17.55 -4.51
N LYS A 53 -7.75 -16.63 -3.53
CA LYS A 53 -8.25 -16.84 -2.17
C LYS A 53 -9.77 -16.72 -2.05
N LEU A 54 -10.43 -15.97 -2.94
CA LEU A 54 -11.89 -15.85 -3.00
C LEU A 54 -12.55 -17.07 -3.62
N ILE A 55 -11.93 -17.69 -4.64
CA ILE A 55 -12.50 -18.82 -5.40
C ILE A 55 -12.96 -19.98 -4.50
N PRO A 56 -12.18 -20.48 -3.52
CA PRO A 56 -12.61 -21.58 -2.67
C PRO A 56 -13.91 -21.32 -1.90
N LEU A 57 -14.18 -20.06 -1.56
CA LEU A 57 -15.39 -19.65 -0.83
C LEU A 57 -16.67 -19.78 -1.69
N THR A 58 -16.53 -19.85 -3.01
CA THR A 58 -17.65 -20.05 -3.95
C THR A 58 -18.17 -21.48 -3.98
N SER A 59 -17.36 -22.45 -3.53
CA SER A 59 -17.75 -23.87 -3.51
C SER A 59 -18.22 -24.29 -2.11
N ARG A 60 -17.54 -23.80 -1.08
CA ARG A 60 -17.90 -24.03 0.32
C ARG A 60 -17.39 -22.89 1.18
N PHE A 61 -18.30 -22.20 1.84
CA PHE A 61 -17.92 -21.15 2.77
C PHE A 61 -17.19 -21.75 3.99
N ASP A 62 -16.10 -21.10 4.37
CA ASP A 62 -15.26 -21.47 5.49
C ASP A 62 -14.68 -20.18 6.11
N GLN A 63 -14.78 -20.05 7.44
CA GLN A 63 -14.41 -18.81 8.12
C GLN A 63 -12.90 -18.55 8.08
N ASP A 64 -12.07 -19.59 8.16
CA ASP A 64 -10.62 -19.44 8.14
C ASP A 64 -10.15 -19.01 6.74
N LYS A 65 -10.70 -19.63 5.70
CA LYS A 65 -10.45 -19.19 4.30
C LYS A 65 -10.94 -17.78 4.04
N TYR A 66 -12.05 -17.39 4.66
CA TYR A 66 -12.54 -16.01 4.56
C TYR A 66 -11.60 -15.02 5.24
N ASN A 67 -11.08 -15.35 6.42
CA ASN A 67 -10.08 -14.54 7.10
C ASN A 67 -8.80 -14.43 6.25
N GLU A 68 -8.32 -15.52 5.66
CA GLU A 68 -7.17 -15.50 4.73
C GLU A 68 -7.42 -14.61 3.51
N TYR A 69 -8.63 -14.66 2.93
CA TYR A 69 -9.02 -13.79 1.83
C TYR A 69 -9.00 -12.32 2.26
N CYS A 70 -9.61 -11.97 3.40
CA CYS A 70 -9.62 -10.60 3.90
C CYS A 70 -8.21 -10.08 4.21
N ASP A 71 -7.33 -10.92 4.76
CA ASP A 71 -5.93 -10.58 5.04
C ASP A 71 -5.15 -10.33 3.75
N SER A 72 -5.30 -11.21 2.76
CA SER A 72 -4.67 -11.06 1.44
C SER A 72 -5.15 -9.78 0.75
N PHE A 73 -6.46 -9.53 0.78
CA PHE A 73 -7.03 -8.33 0.17
C PHE A 73 -6.53 -7.08 0.90
N SER A 74 -6.58 -7.04 2.24
CA SER A 74 -6.09 -5.90 3.02
C SER A 74 -4.64 -5.53 2.70
N LYS A 75 -3.77 -6.52 2.55
CA LYS A 75 -2.35 -6.31 2.20
C LYS A 75 -2.20 -5.72 0.80
N VAL A 76 -2.84 -6.33 -0.20
CA VAL A 76 -2.75 -5.87 -1.60
C VAL A 76 -3.39 -4.49 -1.76
N TYR A 77 -4.55 -4.26 -1.13
CA TYR A 77 -5.23 -2.97 -1.10
C TYR A 77 -4.30 -1.87 -0.56
N ARG A 78 -3.70 -2.07 0.62
CA ARG A 78 -2.76 -1.09 1.20
C ARG A 78 -1.54 -0.87 0.31
N SER A 79 -0.90 -1.94 -0.17
CA SER A 79 0.25 -1.86 -1.09
C SER A 79 -0.06 -0.96 -2.30
N VAL A 80 -1.21 -1.15 -2.94
CA VAL A 80 -1.58 -0.38 -4.14
C VAL A 80 -1.94 1.08 -3.82
N LEU A 81 -2.65 1.33 -2.72
CA LEU A 81 -3.05 2.69 -2.36
C LEU A 81 -1.85 3.56 -1.94
N LEU A 82 -0.86 2.96 -1.30
CA LEU A 82 0.32 3.66 -0.79
C LEU A 82 1.45 3.82 -1.80
N ASP A 83 1.40 3.08 -2.91
CA ASP A 83 2.40 3.19 -3.96
C ASP A 83 2.21 4.48 -4.78
N LYS A 84 3.23 5.37 -4.77
CA LYS A 84 3.24 6.62 -5.55
C LYS A 84 3.36 6.39 -7.05
N GLY A 85 3.86 5.23 -7.48
CA GLY A 85 3.97 4.86 -8.89
C GLY A 85 2.65 4.41 -9.52
N ILE A 86 1.61 4.18 -8.70
CA ILE A 86 0.29 3.78 -9.19
C ILE A 86 -0.57 5.03 -9.47
N PRO A 87 -1.12 5.18 -10.70
CA PRO A 87 -2.02 6.27 -11.06
C PRO A 87 -3.29 6.38 -10.19
N ASP A 88 -3.79 7.60 -10.00
CA ASP A 88 -4.96 7.87 -9.14
C ASP A 88 -6.27 7.25 -9.66
N ASP A 89 -6.43 7.11 -10.98
CA ASP A 89 -7.56 6.41 -11.59
C ASP A 89 -7.58 4.91 -11.23
N THR A 90 -6.40 4.29 -11.20
CA THR A 90 -6.23 2.89 -10.75
C THR A 90 -6.54 2.77 -9.26
N LYS A 91 -6.09 3.74 -8.44
CA LYS A 91 -6.42 3.78 -7.01
C LYS A 91 -7.93 3.91 -6.78
N LYS A 92 -8.63 4.72 -7.59
CA LYS A 92 -10.10 4.84 -7.54
C LYS A 92 -10.80 3.51 -7.84
N LEU A 93 -10.36 2.79 -8.87
CA LEU A 93 -10.91 1.45 -9.18
C LEU A 93 -10.75 0.48 -8.02
N VAL A 94 -9.58 0.48 -7.36
CA VAL A 94 -9.32 -0.37 -6.20
C VAL A 94 -10.16 0.04 -4.98
N LEU A 95 -10.34 1.33 -4.74
CA LEU A 95 -11.21 1.86 -3.68
C LEU A 95 -12.67 1.45 -3.89
N GLU A 96 -13.17 1.54 -5.13
CA GLU A 96 -14.52 1.09 -5.47
C GLU A 96 -14.69 -0.41 -5.28
N LEU A 97 -13.71 -1.22 -5.70
CA LEU A 97 -13.74 -2.67 -5.50
C LEU A 97 -13.74 -3.02 -4.00
N ALA A 98 -12.90 -2.37 -3.19
CA ALA A 98 -12.88 -2.55 -1.74
C ALA A 98 -14.23 -2.19 -1.10
N THR A 99 -14.83 -1.08 -1.52
CA THR A 99 -16.15 -0.64 -1.05
C THR A 99 -17.24 -1.67 -1.39
N LYS A 100 -17.28 -2.14 -2.63
CA LYS A 100 -18.25 -3.16 -3.07
C LYS A 100 -18.07 -4.48 -2.33
N THR A 101 -16.81 -4.86 -2.08
CA THR A 101 -16.48 -6.07 -1.33
C THR A 101 -16.98 -5.99 0.11
N ASN A 102 -16.66 -4.90 0.80
CA ASN A 102 -17.13 -4.67 2.15
C ASN A 102 -18.65 -4.66 2.21
N ASN A 103 -19.33 -3.94 1.33
CA ASN A 103 -20.80 -3.88 1.29
C ASN A 103 -21.43 -5.27 1.05
N PHE A 104 -20.82 -6.08 0.17
CA PHE A 104 -21.27 -7.45 -0.07
C PHE A 104 -21.16 -8.29 1.21
N PHE A 105 -20.01 -8.33 1.86
CA PHE A 105 -19.83 -9.19 3.04
C PHE A 105 -20.57 -8.67 4.29
N THR A 106 -20.61 -7.36 4.53
CA THR A 106 -21.32 -6.80 5.70
C THR A 106 -22.82 -6.98 5.63
N SER A 107 -23.42 -6.92 4.43
CA SER A 107 -24.84 -7.22 4.24
C SER A 107 -25.19 -8.69 4.52
N ARG A 108 -24.19 -9.56 4.74
CA ARG A 108 -24.32 -10.94 5.21
C ARG A 108 -23.84 -11.12 6.66
N ASN A 109 -23.79 -10.03 7.44
CA ASN A 109 -23.32 -9.99 8.83
C ASN A 109 -21.86 -10.45 9.02
N MET A 110 -21.03 -10.31 7.98
CA MET A 110 -19.62 -10.67 8.04
C MET A 110 -18.76 -9.44 8.35
N THR A 111 -17.57 -9.68 8.90
CA THR A 111 -16.62 -8.62 9.25
C THR A 111 -16.10 -7.88 8.02
N LEU A 112 -15.77 -6.60 8.16
CA LEU A 112 -15.13 -5.85 7.08
C LEU A 112 -13.77 -6.46 6.75
N CYS A 113 -13.55 -6.79 5.47
CA CYS A 113 -12.21 -7.16 5.01
C CYS A 113 -11.30 -5.93 4.97
N ILE A 114 -11.75 -4.84 4.35
CA ILE A 114 -10.94 -3.64 4.17
C ILE A 114 -11.35 -2.57 5.17
N LYS A 115 -10.42 -2.10 5.99
CA LYS A 115 -10.66 -0.96 6.88
C LYS A 115 -10.20 0.32 6.20
N GLU A 116 -10.84 1.43 6.57
CA GLU A 116 -10.42 2.77 6.15
C GLU A 116 -8.96 3.01 6.58
N ILE A 117 -8.14 3.52 5.66
CA ILE A 117 -6.75 3.86 5.93
C ILE A 117 -6.73 5.22 6.61
N ARG A 118 -6.39 5.24 7.90
CA ARG A 118 -6.23 6.49 8.65
C ARG A 118 -4.84 7.04 8.46
N TYR A 119 -4.75 8.34 8.22
CA TYR A 119 -3.49 9.07 8.09
C TYR A 119 -3.16 9.78 9.39
N TYR A 120 -1.87 9.82 9.71
CA TYR A 120 -1.33 10.43 10.91
C TYR A 120 -0.11 11.28 10.53
N SER A 121 0.04 12.41 11.20
CA SER A 121 1.22 13.27 11.05
C SER A 121 2.32 12.79 12.01
N ILE A 122 3.49 12.54 11.46
CA ILE A 122 4.72 12.25 12.21
C ILE A 122 5.57 13.50 12.22
N LYS A 123 6.03 13.88 13.41
CA LYS A 123 7.01 14.93 13.63
C LYS A 123 8.40 14.32 13.68
N VAL A 124 9.33 14.84 12.91
CA VAL A 124 10.73 14.41 12.89
C VAL A 124 11.62 15.55 13.36
N LYS A 125 12.56 15.25 14.24
CA LYS A 125 13.63 16.16 14.66
C LYS A 125 14.99 15.54 14.33
N ALA A 126 15.80 16.22 13.53
CA ALA A 126 17.12 15.79 13.11
C ALA A 126 18.21 16.69 13.73
N LEU A 127 19.16 16.05 14.40
CA LEU A 127 20.33 16.70 14.98
C LEU A 127 21.61 16.03 14.48
N PHE A 128 22.61 16.85 14.14
CA PHE A 128 23.98 16.41 13.90
C PHE A 128 24.93 17.10 14.86
N ALA A 129 25.66 16.32 15.66
CA ALA A 129 26.53 16.84 16.73
C ALA A 129 25.80 17.88 17.61
N ASP A 130 24.61 17.52 18.08
CA ASP A 130 23.68 18.33 18.88
C ASP A 130 23.18 19.64 18.24
N LYS A 131 23.47 19.89 16.96
CA LYS A 131 22.96 21.03 16.20
C LYS A 131 21.83 20.62 15.27
N SER A 132 20.86 21.51 15.07
CA SER A 132 19.78 21.34 14.09
C SER A 132 20.34 21.01 12.72
N LEU A 133 19.85 19.92 12.13
CA LEU A 133 20.27 19.49 10.81
C LEU A 133 19.23 19.90 9.77
N ALA A 134 19.46 21.06 9.14
CA ALA A 134 18.61 21.55 8.05
C ALA A 134 18.83 20.76 6.74
N ASP A 135 17.86 20.79 5.83
CA ASP A 135 17.92 20.22 4.48
C ASP A 135 18.31 18.73 4.39
N ALA A 136 18.17 17.98 5.47
CA ALA A 136 18.31 16.54 5.46
C ALA A 136 17.04 15.91 4.89
N ILE A 137 17.23 14.92 4.02
CA ILE A 137 16.15 14.17 3.41
C ILE A 137 15.64 13.17 4.44
N VAL A 138 14.33 13.16 4.66
CA VAL A 138 13.64 12.19 5.49
C VAL A 138 12.74 11.37 4.59
N VAL A 139 12.84 10.05 4.66
CA VAL A 139 12.03 9.14 3.84
C VAL A 139 11.41 8.07 4.72
N ILE A 140 10.17 7.72 4.41
CA ILE A 140 9.43 6.62 5.02
C ILE A 140 9.22 5.54 3.96
N GLU A 141 9.70 4.34 4.24
CA GLU A 141 9.57 3.15 3.41
C GLU A 141 8.68 2.10 4.07
N SER A 142 7.91 1.38 3.25
CA SER A 142 7.17 0.18 3.63
C SER A 142 7.50 -0.92 2.64
N GLU A 143 7.95 -2.08 3.12
CA GLU A 143 8.25 -3.24 2.28
C GLU A 143 9.17 -2.91 1.08
N GLY A 144 10.15 -2.02 1.29
CA GLY A 144 11.10 -1.58 0.26
C GLY A 144 10.56 -0.56 -0.75
N ARG A 145 9.36 -0.02 -0.55
CA ARG A 145 8.81 1.07 -1.38
C ARG A 145 8.72 2.37 -0.60
N VAL A 146 9.10 3.47 -1.26
CA VAL A 146 8.97 4.82 -0.69
C VAL A 146 7.50 5.21 -0.61
N VAL A 147 7.02 5.43 0.61
CA VAL A 147 5.66 5.88 0.91
C VAL A 147 5.61 7.40 0.95
N SER A 148 6.59 8.04 1.58
CA SER A 148 6.68 9.49 1.65
C SER A 148 8.13 9.96 1.80
N SER A 149 8.41 11.18 1.34
CA SER A 149 9.71 11.82 1.51
C SER A 149 9.54 13.33 1.65
N THR A 150 10.42 13.95 2.42
CA THR A 150 10.47 15.40 2.62
C THR A 150 11.88 15.82 3.02
N LYS A 151 12.09 17.13 3.27
CA LYS A 151 13.31 17.67 3.84
C LYS A 151 13.03 18.34 5.18
N THR A 152 14.02 18.30 6.07
CA THR A 152 14.00 19.06 7.32
C THR A 152 14.15 20.56 7.07
N ASP A 153 13.42 21.37 7.82
CA ASP A 153 13.49 22.82 7.83
C ASP A 153 14.80 23.35 8.50
N PRO A 154 15.03 24.68 8.56
CA PRO A 154 16.21 25.26 9.21
C PRO A 154 16.39 24.89 10.69
N ASN A 155 15.33 24.49 11.39
CA ASN A 155 15.36 24.05 12.78
C ASN A 155 15.63 22.54 12.90
N GLY A 156 15.84 21.84 11.79
CA GLY A 156 15.99 20.38 11.75
C GLY A 156 14.69 19.63 11.93
N MET A 157 13.55 20.27 11.66
CA MET A 157 12.21 19.69 11.85
C MET A 157 11.58 19.28 10.51
N ALA A 158 10.85 18.17 10.50
CA ALA A 158 9.99 17.81 9.37
C ALA A 158 8.66 17.25 9.86
N TYR A 159 7.60 17.45 9.07
CA TYR A 159 6.28 16.86 9.31
C TYR A 159 5.91 16.01 8.11
N ILE A 160 5.47 14.78 8.35
CA ILE A 160 5.15 13.82 7.30
C ILE A 160 3.82 13.17 7.63
N GLU A 161 2.87 13.27 6.71
CA GLU A 161 1.63 12.51 6.82
C GLU A 161 1.81 11.14 6.19
N VAL A 162 1.52 10.10 6.97
CA VAL A 162 1.53 8.71 6.50
C VAL A 162 0.33 7.94 7.05
N PRO A 163 -0.13 6.93 6.30
CA PRO A 163 -1.09 5.94 6.81
C PRO A 163 -0.63 5.22 8.10
N GLU A 164 -1.58 4.67 8.85
CA GLU A 164 -1.31 3.67 9.87
C GLU A 164 -0.60 2.44 9.28
N GLY A 165 0.42 1.94 9.98
CA GLY A 165 1.21 0.83 9.50
C GLY A 165 2.58 0.74 10.14
N LYS A 166 3.39 -0.19 9.64
CA LYS A 166 4.79 -0.38 10.03
C LYS A 166 5.68 0.16 8.93
N TYR A 167 6.68 0.94 9.31
CA TYR A 167 7.59 1.57 8.36
C TYR A 167 9.03 1.50 8.84
N THR A 168 9.96 1.64 7.90
CA THR A 168 11.32 2.09 8.20
C THR A 168 11.42 3.55 7.78
N ILE A 169 11.78 4.42 8.71
CA ILE A 169 12.08 5.83 8.45
C ILE A 169 13.59 6.04 8.48
N TYR A 170 14.13 6.75 7.50
CA TYR A 170 15.54 7.13 7.52
C TYR A 170 15.75 8.61 7.25
N LEU A 171 16.86 9.08 7.80
CA LEU A 171 17.41 10.40 7.62
C LEU A 171 18.68 10.28 6.77
N TYR A 172 18.81 11.14 5.77
CA TYR A 172 19.97 11.17 4.89
C TYR A 172 20.38 12.59 4.55
N LYS A 173 21.68 12.89 4.64
CA LYS A 173 22.25 14.13 4.09
C LYS A 173 23.68 13.92 3.61
N ASN A 174 23.97 14.35 2.39
CA ASN A 174 25.33 14.48 1.90
C ASN A 174 25.97 15.75 2.48
N ILE A 175 27.12 15.61 3.13
CA ILE A 175 27.85 16.74 3.72
C ILE A 175 29.11 17.06 2.91
N GLU A 176 29.82 16.03 2.47
CA GLU A 176 30.98 16.16 1.59
C GLU A 176 31.18 14.87 0.78
N LYS A 177 32.07 14.90 -0.22
CA LYS A 177 32.30 13.77 -1.12
C LYS A 177 32.66 12.51 -0.34
N GLY A 178 31.74 11.54 -0.35
CA GLY A 178 31.92 10.24 0.31
C GLY A 178 31.57 10.20 1.80
N LYS A 179 31.07 11.30 2.39
CA LYS A 179 30.59 11.32 3.78
C LYS A 179 29.15 11.78 3.88
N TYR A 180 28.37 10.97 4.59
CA TYR A 180 26.92 11.10 4.68
C TYR A 180 26.50 11.07 6.14
N ILE A 181 25.49 11.85 6.49
CA ILE A 181 24.72 11.64 7.71
C ILE A 181 23.64 10.64 7.36
N TYR A 182 23.60 9.52 8.07
CA TYR A 182 22.64 8.46 7.85
C TYR A 182 22.25 7.78 9.15
N GLU A 183 20.95 7.63 9.38
CA GLU A 183 20.37 6.84 10.47
C GLU A 183 18.98 6.37 10.03
N GLU A 184 18.62 5.13 10.38
CA GLU A 184 17.29 4.56 10.11
C GLU A 184 16.68 3.99 11.39
N LYS A 185 15.34 3.97 11.45
CA LYS A 185 14.55 3.45 12.57
C LYS A 185 13.31 2.75 12.06
N ASP A 186 12.94 1.65 12.70
CA ASP A 186 11.64 1.04 12.49
C ASP A 186 10.61 1.72 13.39
N ILE A 187 9.44 2.05 12.82
CA ILE A 187 8.36 2.77 13.48
C ILE A 187 7.02 2.10 13.20
N VAL A 188 6.07 2.29 14.12
CA VAL A 188 4.69 1.85 14.00
C VAL A 188 3.76 3.04 14.18
N VAL A 189 2.98 3.37 13.16
CA VAL A 189 2.03 4.47 13.16
C VAL A 189 0.65 3.94 13.53
N PRO A 190 -0.06 4.52 14.53
CA PRO A 190 0.19 5.82 15.18
C PRO A 190 0.95 5.78 16.51
N GLN A 191 1.50 4.65 16.92
CA GLN A 191 2.21 4.49 18.20
C GLN A 191 3.39 5.46 18.29
N ASP A 192 4.10 5.64 17.18
CA ASP A 192 5.23 6.56 17.02
C ASP A 192 4.77 7.81 16.26
N SER A 193 4.67 8.93 16.98
CA SER A 193 4.24 10.23 16.43
C SER A 193 5.36 11.29 16.42
N GLU A 194 6.43 11.08 17.19
CA GLU A 194 7.62 11.92 17.19
C GLU A 194 8.90 11.09 17.11
N ILE A 195 9.69 11.31 16.06
CA ILE A 195 10.93 10.61 15.79
C ILE A 195 12.09 11.59 15.93
N VAL A 196 13.06 11.25 16.77
CA VAL A 196 14.27 12.07 16.96
C VAL A 196 15.48 11.31 16.44
N PHE A 197 16.16 11.87 15.44
CA PHE A 197 17.47 11.43 14.96
C PHE A 197 18.56 12.26 15.62
N LYS A 198 19.54 11.58 16.22
CA LYS A 198 20.69 12.21 16.90
C LYS A 198 21.95 11.55 16.39
N VAL A 199 22.51 12.12 15.34
CA VAL A 199 23.69 11.58 14.67
C VAL A 199 24.92 12.34 15.13
N TYR A 200 25.98 11.62 15.49
CA TYR A 200 27.24 12.23 15.94
C TYR A 200 28.38 12.03 14.95
N GLU A 201 28.27 11.03 14.09
CA GLU A 201 29.32 10.62 13.15
C GLU A 201 28.78 10.50 11.74
N THR A 202 29.64 10.76 10.75
CA THR A 202 29.33 10.54 9.34
C THR A 202 29.65 9.10 8.95
N LYS A 203 28.88 8.55 8.01
CA LYS A 203 29.09 7.23 7.42
C LYS A 203 29.58 7.37 5.98
N THR A 204 30.31 6.36 5.49
CA THR A 204 30.60 6.23 4.07
C THR A 204 29.44 5.51 3.36
N ARG A 205 29.42 5.55 2.02
CA ARG A 205 28.44 4.81 1.23
C ARG A 205 28.50 3.29 1.51
N SER A 206 29.71 2.74 1.66
CA SER A 206 29.87 1.30 1.94
C SER A 206 29.30 0.91 3.30
N ASP A 207 29.40 1.80 4.30
CA ASP A 207 28.83 1.55 5.63
C ASP A 207 27.30 1.52 5.55
N ILE A 208 26.70 2.46 4.81
CA ILE A 208 25.24 2.50 4.58
C ILE A 208 24.77 1.25 3.82
N GLU A 209 25.50 0.83 2.78
CA GLU A 209 25.16 -0.37 1.99
C GLU A 209 25.18 -1.64 2.85
N LYS A 210 26.13 -1.76 3.77
CA LYS A 210 26.21 -2.89 4.72
C LYS A 210 25.05 -2.87 5.70
N GLU A 211 24.72 -1.70 6.27
CA GLU A 211 23.61 -1.56 7.21
C GLU A 211 22.24 -1.83 6.58
N ARG A 212 22.07 -1.49 5.29
CA ARG A 212 20.82 -1.71 4.57
C ARG A 212 20.62 -3.16 4.11
N GLU A 213 21.58 -4.06 4.33
CA GLU A 213 21.50 -5.50 4.03
C GLU A 213 20.95 -5.83 2.63
N GLY A 214 21.32 -5.04 1.62
CA GLY A 214 20.87 -5.24 0.23
C GLY A 214 19.53 -4.62 -0.15
N ARG A 215 18.87 -3.85 0.74
CA ARG A 215 17.78 -2.93 0.34
C ARG A 215 18.33 -1.91 -0.66
N PRO A 216 17.56 -1.53 -1.70
CA PRO A 216 18.02 -0.57 -2.69
C PRO A 216 18.56 0.69 -2.02
N LEU A 217 19.69 1.19 -2.54
CA LEU A 217 20.18 2.50 -2.16
C LEU A 217 19.13 3.53 -2.50
N ILE A 218 18.98 4.48 -1.59
CA ILE A 218 18.14 5.66 -1.74
C ILE A 218 18.49 6.30 -3.08
N ARG A 219 17.48 6.68 -3.87
CA ARG A 219 17.70 7.26 -5.20
C ARG A 219 18.63 8.49 -5.14
N GLU A 220 18.56 9.25 -4.04
CA GLU A 220 19.44 10.40 -3.75
C GLU A 220 20.87 10.02 -3.26
N VAL A 221 21.15 8.75 -2.96
CA VAL A 221 22.50 8.18 -2.79
C VAL A 221 23.05 7.66 -4.12
N SER A 222 22.16 7.29 -5.05
CA SER A 222 22.54 6.78 -6.38
C SER A 222 22.92 7.88 -7.37
N GLU A 223 22.39 9.09 -7.20
CA GLU A 223 22.79 10.27 -7.98
C GLU A 223 24.06 10.89 -7.36
N SER A 224 25.23 10.54 -7.91
CA SER A 224 26.47 11.28 -7.66
C SER A 224 26.31 12.75 -8.11
N PRO A 225 26.90 13.73 -7.40
CA PRO A 225 26.98 15.11 -7.87
C PRO A 225 28.05 15.24 -8.97
N GLU A 226 27.75 14.73 -10.15
CA GLU A 226 28.47 15.05 -11.39
C GLU A 226 27.44 15.32 -12.49
N GLU A 227 26.72 16.44 -12.38
CA GLU A 227 26.14 17.15 -13.54
C GLU A 227 25.64 18.55 -13.14
N PHE A 228 26.53 19.36 -12.54
CA PHE A 228 26.49 20.81 -12.67
C PHE A 228 27.76 21.23 -13.42
N ARG A 229 27.84 20.87 -14.71
CA ARG A 229 28.73 21.56 -15.63
C ARG A 229 28.04 22.86 -16.02
N GLY A 230 28.74 23.96 -15.75
CA GLY A 230 28.23 25.31 -15.89
C GLY A 230 27.73 25.59 -17.29
N GLY A 231 26.52 26.13 -17.36
CA GLY A 231 26.16 27.05 -18.43
C GLY A 231 26.82 28.39 -18.12
N GLU A 232 28.11 28.50 -18.41
CA GLU A 232 28.73 29.81 -18.60
C GLU A 232 28.26 30.40 -19.93
N SER A 233 27.94 31.68 -19.85
CA SER A 233 27.53 32.56 -20.92
C SER A 233 28.57 32.66 -22.03
N SER A 234 28.12 32.55 -23.28
CA SER A 234 28.58 33.33 -24.45
C SER A 234 27.61 33.10 -25.62
#